data_AF-X6K771-F1
#
_entry.id   AF-X6K771-F1
#
_cell.length_a   1.000
_cell.length_b   1.000
_cell.length_c   1.000
_cell.angle_alpha   90.00
_cell.angle_beta   90.00
_cell.angle_gamma   90.00
#
_symmetry.space_group_name_H-M   'P 1'
#
loop_
_entity.id
_entity.type
_entity.pdbx_description
1 polymer ?
#
loop_
_entity_poly.entity_id
_entity_poly.type
_entity_poly.pdbx_seq_one_letter_code
_entity_poly.pdbx_strand_id
1 'polypeptide(L)' 'MDIQAPVRPTQQTAKELVREVLLGSQPGDIISVKATIVAVRERGGDLLETDCQLVEMIVKSASVWGLFIAFDVREA' A
#
# COMPACT_ATOMS: atom_id res chain seq x y z
N MET A 1 -2.40 -17.12 37.84
CA MET A 1 -1.75 -15.99 37.14
C MET A 1 -1.88 -16.28 35.66
N ASP A 2 -2.86 -15.66 35.02
CA ASP A 2 -3.02 -15.72 33.57
C ASP A 2 -1.88 -14.95 32.92
N ILE A 3 -0.96 -15.68 32.32
CA ILE A 3 0.12 -15.11 31.52
C ILE A 3 -0.54 -14.65 30.22
N GLN A 4 -0.94 -13.36 30.16
CA GLN A 4 -1.25 -12.73 28.89
C GLN A 4 0.01 -12.80 28.04
N ALA A 5 -0.03 -13.64 27.01
CA ALA A 5 1.00 -13.66 25.98
C ALA A 5 1.13 -12.23 25.42
N PRO A 6 2.35 -11.71 25.22
CA PRO A 6 2.52 -10.39 24.65
C PRO A 6 1.86 -10.37 23.27
N VAL A 7 0.81 -9.55 23.12
CA VAL A 7 0.20 -9.26 21.83
C VAL A 7 1.29 -8.59 21.00
N ARG A 8 1.96 -9.36 20.13
CA ARG A 8 2.82 -8.76 19.11
C ARG A 8 1.92 -7.81 18.31
N PRO A 9 2.34 -6.56 18.05
CA PRO A 9 1.60 -5.74 17.11
C PRO A 9 1.47 -6.57 15.83
N THR A 10 0.22 -6.83 15.40
CA THR A 10 -0.04 -7.51 14.13
C THR A 10 0.68 -6.69 13.07
N GLN A 11 1.74 -7.27 12.52
CA GLN A 11 2.51 -6.66 11.44
C GLN A 11 1.50 -6.34 10.33
N GLN A 12 1.36 -5.05 9.99
CA GLN A 12 0.36 -4.63 9.02
C GLN A 12 0.66 -5.30 7.68
N THR A 13 -0.38 -5.84 7.07
CA THR A 13 -0.25 -6.47 5.75
C THR A 13 0.01 -5.41 4.68
N ALA A 14 0.66 -5.78 3.58
CA ALA A 14 0.83 -4.88 2.43
C ALA A 14 -0.51 -4.28 1.97
N LYS A 15 -1.59 -5.06 2.02
CA LYS A 15 -2.93 -4.61 1.65
C LYS A 15 -3.46 -3.50 2.55
N GLU A 16 -3.26 -3.62 3.87
CA GLU A 16 -3.66 -2.59 4.83
C GLU A 16 -2.84 -1.32 4.62
N LEU A 17 -1.53 -1.44 4.41
CA LEU A 17 -0.66 -0.31 4.15
C LEU A 17 -1.00 0.41 2.85
N VAL A 18 -1.30 -0.32 1.76
CA VAL A 18 -1.80 0.27 0.51
C VAL A 18 -3.08 1.06 0.77
N ARG A 19 -4.02 0.49 1.52
CA ARG A 19 -5.28 1.17 1.87
C ARG A 19 -5.03 2.46 2.67
N GLU A 20 -4.12 2.42 3.64
CA GLU A 20 -3.77 3.58 4.46
C GLU A 20 -3.05 4.67 3.69
N VAL A 21 -2.19 4.31 2.72
CA VAL A 21 -1.53 5.28 1.85
C VAL A 21 -2.56 6.00 0.98
N LEU A 22 -3.57 5.28 0.50
CA LEU A 22 -4.60 5.85 -0.36
C LEU A 22 -5.69 6.63 0.40
N LEU A 23 -5.80 6.47 1.73
CA LEU A 23 -6.96 6.89 2.54
C LEU A 23 -7.31 8.40 2.43
N GLY A 24 -6.34 9.24 2.08
CA GLY A 24 -6.53 10.69 1.89
C GLY A 24 -7.02 11.10 0.50
N SER A 25 -7.07 10.18 -0.47
CA SER A 25 -7.44 10.47 -1.85
C SER A 25 -8.96 10.58 -2.01
N GLN A 26 -9.41 11.45 -2.89
CA GLN A 26 -10.79 11.58 -3.32
C GLN A 26 -11.03 10.88 -4.66
N PRO A 27 -12.25 10.40 -4.93
CA PRO A 27 -12.59 9.90 -6.26
C PRO A 27 -12.26 10.93 -7.34
N GLY A 28 -11.58 10.50 -8.40
CA GLY A 28 -11.08 11.36 -9.47
C GLY A 28 -9.63 11.86 -9.30
N ASP A 29 -9.01 11.63 -8.14
CA ASP A 29 -7.60 11.95 -7.94
C ASP A 29 -6.69 11.02 -8.77
N ILE A 30 -5.51 11.53 -9.13
CA ILE A 30 -4.46 10.76 -9.81
C ILE A 30 -3.42 10.35 -8.78
N ILE A 31 -3.11 9.05 -8.71
CA ILE A 31 -2.01 8.52 -7.91
C ILE A 31 -0.87 8.04 -8.79
N SER A 32 0.37 8.16 -8.32
CA SER A 32 1.54 7.54 -8.97
C SER A 32 1.83 6.19 -8.34
N VAL A 33 1.89 5.13 -9.16
CA VAL A 33 2.23 3.78 -8.69
C VAL A 33 3.59 3.77 -7.98
N LYS A 34 4.59 4.43 -8.56
CA LYS A 34 5.95 4.52 -7.99
C LYS A 34 5.92 5.21 -6.62
N ALA A 35 5.25 6.36 -6.51
CA ALA A 35 5.16 7.08 -5.24
C ALA A 35 4.40 6.28 -4.17
N THR A 36 3.34 5.57 -4.57
CA THR A 36 2.57 4.71 -3.66
C THR A 36 3.41 3.52 -3.18
N ILE A 37 4.19 2.87 -4.04
CA ILE A 37 5.10 1.77 -3.62
C ILE A 37 6.13 2.28 -2.61
N VAL A 38 6.76 3.43 -2.88
CA VAL A 38 7.72 4.04 -1.94
C VAL A 38 7.07 4.28 -0.58
N ALA A 39 5.88 4.92 -0.56
CA ALA A 39 5.16 5.19 0.69
C ALA A 39 4.75 3.90 1.45
N VAL A 40 4.39 2.84 0.73
CA VAL A 40 4.08 1.52 1.34
C VAL A 40 5.33 0.89 1.96
N ARG A 41 6.47 0.94 1.27
CA ARG A 41 7.74 0.39 1.76
C ARG A 41 8.29 1.16 2.96
N GLU A 42 8.17 2.48 2.96
CA GLU A 42 8.56 3.32 4.10
C GLU A 42 7.77 2.97 5.37
N ARG A 43 6.49 2.60 5.23
CA ARG A 43 5.64 2.17 6.35
C ARG A 43 5.82 0.69 6.72
N GLY A 44 6.15 -0.15 5.73
CA GLY A 44 6.30 -1.60 5.88
C GLY A 44 7.72 -2.04 5.51
N GLY A 45 8.72 -1.66 6.30
CA GLY A 45 10.13 -1.93 6.03
C GLY A 45 10.49 -3.41 5.85
N ASP A 46 9.69 -4.31 6.42
CA ASP A 46 9.87 -5.77 6.36
C ASP A 46 8.88 -6.48 5.41
N LEU A 47 8.19 -5.74 4.53
CA LEU A 47 7.26 -6.34 3.57
C LEU A 47 7.99 -7.25 2.58
N LEU A 48 7.51 -8.50 2.45
CA LEU A 48 8.09 -9.52 1.58
C LEU A 48 7.51 -9.49 0.16
N GLU A 49 6.38 -8.81 -0.02
CA GLU A 49 5.73 -8.65 -1.32
C GLU A 49 6.72 -8.02 -2.31
N THR A 50 6.71 -8.48 -3.55
CA THR A 50 7.44 -7.85 -4.65
C THR A 50 6.72 -6.59 -5.12
N ASP A 51 7.43 -5.73 -5.84
CA ASP A 51 6.81 -4.53 -6.40
C ASP A 51 5.68 -4.87 -7.37
N CYS A 52 5.80 -5.93 -8.18
CA CYS A 52 4.69 -6.40 -9.02
C CYS A 52 3.43 -6.76 -8.23
N GLN A 53 3.58 -7.40 -7.06
CA GLN A 53 2.46 -7.71 -6.17
C GLN A 53 1.87 -6.44 -5.55
N LEU A 54 2.71 -5.46 -5.19
CA LEU A 54 2.22 -4.16 -4.71
C LEU A 54 1.46 -3.41 -5.80
N VAL A 55 1.94 -3.41 -7.05
CA VAL A 55 1.24 -2.84 -8.20
C VAL A 55 -0.16 -3.42 -8.31
N GLU A 56 -0.30 -4.75 -8.26
CA GLU A 56 -1.61 -5.41 -8.33
C GLU A 56 -2.56 -4.93 -7.21
N MET A 57 -2.07 -4.82 -5.98
CA MET A 57 -2.86 -4.34 -4.84
C MET A 57 -3.26 -2.87 -4.97
N ILE A 58 -2.35 -2.02 -5.47
CA ILE A 58 -2.58 -0.60 -5.70
C ILE A 58 -3.66 -0.43 -6.78
N VAL A 59 -3.51 -1.11 -7.92
CA VAL A 59 -4.46 -1.02 -9.04
C VAL A 59 -5.85 -1.46 -8.62
N LYS A 60 -5.96 -2.58 -7.89
CA LYS A 60 -7.25 -3.06 -7.37
C LYS A 60 -7.89 -2.04 -6.42
N SER A 61 -7.13 -1.50 -5.47
CA SER A 61 -7.65 -0.55 -4.49
C SER A 61 -8.07 0.78 -5.12
N ALA A 62 -7.21 1.34 -5.99
CA ALA A 62 -7.48 2.58 -6.72
C ALA A 62 -8.72 2.48 -7.61
N SER A 63 -8.90 1.35 -8.30
CA SER A 63 -10.08 1.12 -9.15
C SER A 63 -11.37 1.11 -8.35
N VAL A 64 -11.38 0.49 -7.16
CA VAL A 64 -12.56 0.45 -6.27
C VAL A 64 -12.91 1.85 -5.75
N TRP A 65 -11.92 2.72 -5.56
CA TRP A 65 -12.09 4.07 -5.03
C TRP A 65 -12.28 5.14 -6.12
N GLY A 66 -12.34 4.74 -7.39
CA GLY A 66 -12.51 5.67 -8.51
C GLY A 66 -11.31 6.60 -8.71
N LEU A 67 -10.10 6.13 -8.39
CA LEU A 67 -8.86 6.87 -8.61
C LEU A 67 -8.28 6.56 -9.98
N PHE A 68 -7.59 7.53 -10.57
CA PHE A 68 -6.79 7.35 -11.76
C PHE A 68 -5.35 6.98 -11.40
N ILE A 69 -4.73 6.17 -12.24
CA ILE A 69 -3.39 5.62 -12.00
C ILE A 69 -2.42 6.16 -13.04
N ALA A 70 -1.35 6.78 -12.56
CA ALA A 70 -0.21 7.20 -13.37
C ALA A 70 0.91 6.16 -13.25
N PHE A 71 1.28 5.58 -14.39
CA PHE A 71 2.49 4.78 -14.55
C PHE A 71 3.59 5.66 -15.11
N ASP A 72 4.73 5.73 -14.42
CA ASP A 72 5.94 6.32 -15.00
C ASP A 72 6.52 5.31 -15.99
N VAL A 73 6.57 5.69 -17.26
CA VAL A 73 7.11 4.85 -18.35
C VAL A 73 8.62 4.98 -18.48
N ARG A 74 9.25 5.88 -17.71
CA ARG A 74 10.69 6.05 -17.69
C ARG A 74 11.24 5.40 -16.44
N GLU A 75 12.01 4.34 -16.61
CA GLU A 75 12.91 3.88 -15.57
C GLU A 75 14.13 4.79 -15.55
N ALA A 76 14.39 5.41 -14.41
CA ALA A 76 15.60 6.18 -14.11
C ALA A 76 16.23 5.60 -12.84
#